data_AF-A0A349YFP5-F1
#
_entry.id   AF-A0A349YFP5-F1
#
_cell.length_a   1.000
_cell.length_b   1.000
_cell.length_c   1.000
_cell.angle_alpha   90.00
_cell.angle_beta   90.00
_cell.angle_gamma   90.00
#
_symmetry.space_group_name_H-M   'P 1'
#
loop_
_entity.id
_entity.type
_entity.pdbx_description
1 polymer ?
#
loop_
_entity_poly.entity_id
_entity_poly.type
_entity_poly.pdbx_seq_one_letter_code
_entity_poly.pdbx_strand_id
1 'polypeptide(L)'
;MAKRKIKCPFCDTYFIDMDAFVNHLDKKHHDDIPQGQTAWQYAYFLHTGKDHGNCVMCKSVTGWNEATHKYHRFCKNPKCKEEYTEMFRKRMIGKYGKTTLLNDPEQQKKMLANRKISGEYTWRDGVHKTRYTGSYELEFLKFLDCDMMYDPEDVMAPSPHTYNYQFEGKTHFYIPDFFIPSLNLEVEIKDGGDNPNNHWKIQEVDKKKERAKDLVMQSNKKLFNYIKVTNKDHDKFLRYLMVAKQRFLEEDKSPIFMP
;
A
#
# COMPACT_ATOMS: atom_id res chain seq x y z
N MET A 1 3.22 5.19 -22.55
CA MET A 1 4.25 6.24 -22.73
C MET A 1 5.30 5.72 -23.69
N ALA A 2 5.61 6.44 -24.77
CA ALA A 2 6.63 6.02 -25.74
C ALA A 2 8.02 6.04 -25.08
N LYS A 3 8.80 4.96 -25.23
CA LYS A 3 10.18 4.90 -24.69
C LYS A 3 11.04 5.91 -25.43
N ARG A 4 11.66 6.84 -24.68
CA ARG A 4 12.56 7.86 -25.23
C ARG A 4 13.80 7.16 -25.81
N LYS A 5 14.07 7.37 -27.10
CA LYS A 5 15.24 6.79 -27.77
C LYS A 5 16.53 7.48 -27.29
N ILE A 6 17.59 6.71 -27.10
CA ILE A 6 18.95 7.13 -26.74
C ILE A 6 19.76 7.21 -28.03
N LYS A 7 20.27 8.38 -28.40
CA LYS A 7 21.17 8.54 -29.56
C LYS A 7 22.62 8.30 -29.10
N CYS A 8 23.40 7.54 -29.87
CA CYS A 8 24.84 7.49 -29.66
C CYS A 8 25.50 8.84 -30.01
N PRO A 9 26.38 9.40 -29.16
CA PRO A 9 27.05 10.66 -29.49
C PRO A 9 28.17 10.49 -30.53
N PHE A 10 28.62 9.27 -30.79
CA PHE A 10 29.74 8.97 -31.70
C PHE A 10 29.31 8.45 -33.07
N CYS A 11 28.04 8.04 -33.23
CA CYS A 11 27.50 7.58 -34.51
C CYS A 11 25.98 7.77 -34.59
N ASP A 12 25.39 7.56 -35.77
CA ASP A 12 23.96 7.77 -36.01
C ASP A 12 23.06 6.60 -35.59
N THR A 13 23.49 5.79 -34.63
CA THR A 13 22.69 4.70 -34.08
C THR A 13 21.81 5.17 -32.92
N TYR A 14 20.65 4.52 -32.77
CA TYR A 14 19.66 4.82 -31.75
C TYR A 14 19.27 3.55 -30.99
N PHE A 15 19.12 3.67 -29.68
CA PHE A 15 18.79 2.58 -28.77
C PHE A 15 17.51 2.90 -28.02
N ILE A 16 16.75 1.87 -27.66
CA ILE A 16 15.54 1.99 -26.83
C ILE A 16 15.87 1.70 -25.36
N ASP A 17 16.96 0.98 -25.13
CA ASP A 17 17.38 0.46 -23.84
C ASP A 17 18.83 0.85 -23.55
N MET A 18 19.15 1.08 -22.28
CA MET A 18 20.47 1.53 -21.86
C MET A 18 21.52 0.42 -21.96
N ASP A 19 21.15 -0.84 -21.69
CA ASP A 19 22.08 -1.97 -21.78
C ASP A 19 22.51 -2.17 -23.24
N ALA A 20 21.57 -2.01 -24.18
CA ALA A 20 21.88 -2.06 -25.61
C ALA A 20 22.85 -0.94 -26.05
N PHE A 21 22.66 0.27 -25.52
CA PHE A 21 23.57 1.39 -25.76
C PHE A 21 24.97 1.14 -25.18
N VAL A 22 25.05 0.64 -23.95
CA VAL A 22 26.34 0.33 -23.30
C VAL A 22 27.09 -0.77 -24.03
N ASN A 23 26.41 -1.85 -24.42
CA ASN A 23 27.01 -2.91 -25.22
C ASN A 23 27.52 -2.39 -26.58
N HIS A 24 26.83 -1.43 -27.16
CA HIS A 24 27.28 -0.78 -28.39
C HIS A 24 28.54 0.08 -28.15
N LEU A 25 28.56 0.88 -27.08
CA LEU A 25 29.74 1.66 -26.69
C LEU A 25 30.94 0.74 -26.49
N ASP A 26 30.79 -0.34 -25.72
CA ASP A 26 31.89 -1.26 -25.41
C ASP A 26 32.43 -2.01 -26.64
N LYS A 27 31.59 -2.26 -27.66
CA LYS A 27 32.00 -3.00 -28.87
C LYS A 27 32.49 -2.12 -30.01
N LYS A 28 31.93 -0.92 -30.17
CA LYS A 28 32.16 -0.05 -31.35
C LYS A 28 32.93 1.22 -31.03
N HIS A 29 32.93 1.63 -29.76
CA HIS A 29 33.53 2.86 -29.27
C HIS A 29 34.38 2.59 -28.02
N HIS A 30 35.01 1.39 -27.96
CA HIS A 30 35.82 0.99 -26.82
C HIS A 30 36.99 1.95 -26.59
N ASP A 31 37.65 2.35 -27.68
CA ASP A 31 38.79 3.26 -27.66
C ASP A 31 38.42 4.69 -27.24
N ASP A 32 37.13 5.06 -27.35
CA ASP A 32 36.60 6.35 -26.91
C ASP A 32 36.29 6.38 -25.40
N ILE A 33 36.30 5.22 -24.72
CA ILE A 33 36.04 5.12 -23.27
C ILE A 33 37.31 5.56 -22.51
N PRO A 34 37.22 6.54 -21.59
CA PRO A 34 38.35 6.99 -20.80
C PRO A 34 39.00 5.85 -20.00
N GLN A 35 40.34 5.83 -19.97
CA GLN A 35 41.10 4.82 -19.23
C GLN A 35 40.67 4.77 -17.75
N GLY A 36 40.38 3.57 -17.26
CA GLY A 36 39.95 3.32 -15.88
C GLY A 36 38.43 3.47 -15.65
N GLN A 37 37.64 3.81 -16.67
CA GLN A 37 36.19 3.76 -16.61
C GLN A 37 35.62 2.50 -17.27
N THR A 38 34.51 2.00 -16.75
CA THR A 38 33.72 0.98 -17.44
C THR A 38 32.82 1.62 -18.50
N ALA A 39 32.41 0.85 -19.52
CA ALA A 39 31.45 1.33 -20.52
C ALA A 39 30.15 1.88 -19.88
N TRP A 40 29.75 1.30 -18.75
CA TRP A 40 28.62 1.75 -17.95
C TRP A 40 28.84 3.11 -17.27
N GLN A 41 30.03 3.34 -16.70
CA GLN A 41 30.38 4.64 -16.11
C GLN A 41 30.42 5.72 -17.18
N TYR A 42 30.98 5.41 -18.35
CA TYR A 42 31.05 6.36 -19.45
C TYR A 42 29.65 6.66 -20.03
N ALA A 43 28.81 5.64 -20.22
CA ALA A 43 27.41 5.84 -20.63
C ALA A 43 26.63 6.70 -19.61
N TYR A 44 26.86 6.48 -18.31
CA TYR A 44 26.27 7.28 -17.25
C TYR A 44 26.73 8.73 -17.29
N PHE A 45 28.03 8.98 -17.53
CA PHE A 45 28.58 10.31 -17.76
C PHE A 45 27.94 10.99 -18.98
N LEU A 46 27.87 10.32 -20.13
CA LEU A 46 27.25 10.87 -21.33
C LEU A 46 25.76 11.23 -21.13
N HIS A 47 25.06 10.48 -20.29
CA HIS A 47 23.64 10.72 -20.02
C HIS A 47 23.40 11.81 -18.95
N THR A 48 24.29 11.94 -17.96
CA THR A 48 24.05 12.77 -16.77
C THR A 48 25.03 13.93 -16.57
N GLY A 49 26.13 13.95 -17.32
CA GLY A 49 27.26 14.86 -17.16
C GLY A 49 28.12 14.58 -15.92
N LYS A 50 27.94 13.44 -15.24
CA LYS A 50 28.62 13.12 -13.98
C LYS A 50 29.67 12.04 -14.16
N ASP A 51 30.92 12.40 -13.90
CA ASP A 51 32.12 11.54 -13.97
C ASP A 51 32.47 10.91 -12.60
N HIS A 52 31.87 11.41 -11.53
CA HIS A 52 31.95 10.84 -10.20
C HIS A 52 30.63 11.04 -9.42
N GLY A 53 30.47 10.30 -8.33
CA GLY A 53 29.42 10.55 -7.35
C GLY A 53 29.95 11.25 -6.11
N ASN A 54 29.06 11.93 -5.39
CA ASN A 54 29.41 12.70 -4.21
C ASN A 54 28.53 12.28 -3.04
N CYS A 55 29.14 12.06 -1.89
CA CYS A 55 28.44 11.72 -0.67
C CYS A 55 27.47 12.86 -0.31
N VAL A 56 26.22 12.52 -0.02
CA VAL A 56 25.20 13.55 0.30
C VAL A 56 25.60 14.38 1.54
N MET A 57 26.32 13.76 2.49
CA MET A 57 26.75 14.41 3.73
C MET A 57 28.06 15.19 3.57
N CYS A 58 29.17 14.50 3.29
CA CYS A 58 30.51 15.10 3.30
C CYS A 58 31.01 15.56 1.92
N LYS A 59 30.22 15.37 0.86
CA LYS A 59 30.55 15.68 -0.55
C LYS A 59 31.76 14.95 -1.15
N SER A 60 32.47 14.14 -0.37
CA SER A 60 33.57 13.29 -0.85
C SER A 60 33.12 12.34 -1.96
N VAL A 61 34.06 11.97 -2.82
CA VAL A 61 33.83 11.05 -3.94
C VAL A 61 33.32 9.69 -3.44
N THR A 62 32.35 9.13 -4.15
CA THR A 62 31.73 7.84 -3.83
C THR A 62 32.08 6.78 -4.87
N GLY A 63 32.17 5.53 -4.42
CA GLY A 63 32.41 4.40 -5.33
C GLY A 63 31.25 4.15 -6.28
N TRP A 64 31.54 3.41 -7.34
CA TRP A 64 30.55 2.94 -8.31
C TRP A 64 29.89 1.63 -7.85
N ASN A 65 28.58 1.50 -8.06
CA ASN A 65 27.82 0.27 -7.79
C ASN A 65 27.53 -0.46 -9.10
N GLU A 66 28.28 -1.53 -9.36
CA GLU A 66 28.15 -2.34 -10.58
C GLU A 66 26.78 -3.03 -10.71
N ALA A 67 26.11 -3.35 -9.60
CA ALA A 67 24.80 -4.02 -9.67
C ALA A 67 23.67 -3.09 -10.10
N THR A 68 23.80 -1.78 -9.85
CA THR A 68 22.75 -0.80 -10.17
C THR A 68 23.16 0.20 -11.25
N HIS A 69 24.41 0.09 -11.74
CA HIS A 69 25.07 1.03 -12.66
C HIS A 69 24.92 2.51 -12.26
N LYS A 70 25.17 2.80 -10.97
CA LYS A 70 25.09 4.15 -10.38
C LYS A 70 26.17 4.33 -9.32
N TYR A 71 26.60 5.56 -9.09
CA TYR A 71 27.45 5.86 -7.93
C TYR A 71 26.70 5.69 -6.62
N HIS A 72 27.40 5.21 -5.58
CA HIS A 72 26.85 5.12 -4.24
C HIS A 72 26.45 6.52 -3.74
N ARG A 73 25.33 6.60 -3.03
CA ARG A 73 24.84 7.87 -2.47
C ARG A 73 25.68 8.37 -1.27
N PHE A 74 26.40 7.46 -0.63
CA PHE A 74 27.25 7.74 0.53
C PHE A 74 28.67 7.26 0.27
N CYS A 75 29.66 7.92 0.88
CA CYS A 75 31.03 7.43 0.87
C CYS A 75 31.16 6.17 1.74
N LYS A 76 32.35 5.56 1.74
CA LYS A 76 32.64 4.34 2.53
C LYS A 76 32.67 4.59 4.04
N ASN A 77 32.71 5.85 4.49
CA ASN A 77 32.70 6.18 5.91
C ASN A 77 31.31 5.91 6.51
N PRO A 78 31.18 4.98 7.49
CA PRO A 78 29.89 4.65 8.10
C PRO A 78 29.26 5.84 8.84
N LYS A 79 30.06 6.76 9.39
CA LYS A 79 29.57 7.95 10.11
C LYS A 79 28.62 8.80 9.26
N CYS A 80 28.88 8.94 7.96
CA CYS A 80 28.00 9.70 7.07
C CYS A 80 26.60 9.08 6.94
N LYS A 81 26.47 7.76 7.04
CA LYS A 81 25.15 7.09 7.01
C LYS A 81 24.42 7.27 8.34
N GLU A 82 25.14 7.21 9.45
CA GLU A 82 24.62 7.42 10.80
C GLU A 82 24.12 8.86 10.98
N GLU A 83 24.95 9.84 10.65
CA GLU A 83 24.62 11.27 10.70
C GLU A 83 23.41 11.60 9.80
N TYR A 84 23.35 11.03 8.60
CA TYR A 84 22.19 11.21 7.72
C TYR A 84 20.91 10.66 8.34
N THR A 85 20.98 9.49 8.98
CA THR A 85 19.85 8.85 9.64
C THR A 85 19.36 9.68 10.82
N GLU A 86 20.27 10.19 11.64
CA GLU A 86 19.93 11.06 12.77
C GLU A 86 19.33 12.39 12.31
N MET A 87 19.94 13.03 11.30
CA MET A 87 19.40 14.24 10.68
C MET A 87 17.99 14.01 10.13
N PHE A 88 17.74 12.88 9.46
CA PHE A 88 16.42 12.52 8.97
C PHE A 88 15.42 12.33 10.10
N ARG A 89 15.79 11.62 11.18
CA ARG A 89 14.95 11.46 12.38
C ARG A 89 14.61 12.82 13.01
N LYS A 90 15.57 13.71 13.17
CA LYS A 90 15.35 15.07 13.71
C LYS A 90 14.38 15.86 12.83
N ARG A 91 14.50 15.79 11.50
CA ARG A 91 13.56 16.44 10.56
C ARG A 91 12.16 15.83 10.64
N MET A 92 12.06 14.51 10.77
CA MET A 92 10.78 13.82 10.92
C MET A 92 10.08 14.21 12.22
N ILE A 93 10.82 14.27 13.34
CA ILE A 93 10.31 14.75 14.62
C ILE A 93 9.92 16.23 14.52
N GLY A 94 10.78 17.08 13.94
CA GLY A 94 10.50 18.51 13.84
C GLY A 94 9.26 18.85 12.98
N LYS A 95 8.98 18.05 11.94
CA LYS A 95 7.83 18.29 11.06
C LYS A 95 6.55 17.56 11.51
N TYR A 96 6.67 16.35 12.04
CA TYR A 96 5.54 15.43 12.28
C TYR A 96 5.43 14.95 13.73
N GLY A 97 6.34 15.36 14.62
CA GLY A 97 6.38 14.92 16.02
C GLY A 97 6.75 13.45 16.22
N LYS A 98 7.07 12.70 15.15
CA LYS A 98 7.30 11.25 15.16
C LYS A 98 8.50 10.90 14.26
N THR A 99 9.21 9.81 14.55
CA THR A 99 10.35 9.34 13.73
C THR A 99 9.94 8.56 12.49
N THR A 100 8.70 8.08 12.43
CA THR A 100 8.10 7.40 11.28
C THR A 100 6.62 7.75 11.19
N LEU A 101 6.10 7.84 9.96
CA LEU A 101 4.68 8.05 9.69
C LEU A 101 3.92 6.73 9.45
N LEU A 102 4.62 5.60 9.43
CA LEU A 102 3.98 4.29 9.22
C LEU A 102 3.01 3.92 10.35
N ASN A 103 3.14 4.52 11.53
CA ASN A 103 2.27 4.30 12.67
C ASN A 103 1.19 5.39 12.81
N ASP A 104 1.05 6.27 11.81
CA ASP A 104 0.09 7.35 11.82
C ASP A 104 -1.21 6.94 11.07
N PRO A 105 -2.39 6.99 11.70
CA PRO A 105 -3.63 6.56 11.08
C PRO A 105 -3.99 7.30 9.80
N GLU A 106 -3.83 8.63 9.78
CA GLU A 106 -4.13 9.45 8.61
C GLU A 106 -3.16 9.18 7.46
N GLN A 107 -1.88 8.98 7.77
CA GLN A 107 -0.93 8.59 6.73
C GLN A 107 -1.18 7.17 6.20
N GLN A 108 -1.58 6.23 7.04
CA GLN A 108 -1.97 4.89 6.58
C GLN A 108 -3.21 4.94 5.68
N LYS A 109 -4.25 5.71 6.03
CA LYS A 109 -5.41 5.94 5.15
C LYS A 109 -4.98 6.48 3.79
N LYS A 110 -4.08 7.48 3.78
CA LYS A 110 -3.53 8.04 2.53
C LYS A 110 -2.74 7.01 1.72
N MET A 111 -1.98 6.13 2.37
CA MET A 111 -1.24 5.07 1.68
C MET A 111 -2.18 4.01 1.09
N LEU A 112 -3.25 3.63 1.80
CA LEU A 112 -4.28 2.71 1.32
C LEU A 112 -5.00 3.25 0.08
N ALA A 113 -5.39 4.53 0.11
CA ALA A 113 -6.08 5.19 -1.00
C ALA A 113 -5.22 5.41 -2.27
N ASN A 114 -3.90 5.23 -2.19
CA ASN A 114 -2.98 5.36 -3.33
C ASN A 114 -2.52 4.01 -3.90
N ARG A 115 -3.10 2.89 -3.43
CA ARG A 115 -2.79 1.57 -4.00
C ARG A 115 -3.33 1.48 -5.42
N LYS A 116 -2.68 0.70 -6.29
CA LYS A 116 -3.19 0.46 -7.67
C LYS A 116 -4.60 -0.17 -7.66
N ILE A 117 -4.93 -0.89 -6.60
CA ILE A 117 -6.20 -1.60 -6.39
C ILE A 117 -7.26 -0.75 -5.69
N SER A 118 -6.89 0.42 -5.16
CA SER A 118 -7.85 1.36 -4.57
C SER A 118 -8.43 2.28 -5.64
N GLY A 119 -9.67 2.70 -5.47
CA GLY A 119 -10.36 3.57 -6.41
C GLY A 119 -11.61 4.19 -5.83
N GLU A 120 -12.43 4.75 -6.71
CA GLU A 120 -13.72 5.34 -6.38
C GLU A 120 -14.78 4.67 -7.26
N TYR A 121 -15.80 4.11 -6.63
CA TYR A 121 -16.96 3.53 -7.29
C TYR A 121 -18.03 4.61 -7.44
N THR A 122 -18.56 4.78 -8.65
CA THR A 122 -19.72 5.64 -8.91
C THR A 122 -20.96 4.76 -8.88
N TRP A 123 -21.91 5.11 -8.02
CA TRP A 123 -23.16 4.36 -7.85
C TRP A 123 -24.05 4.47 -9.09
N ARG A 124 -25.06 3.60 -9.19
CA ARG A 124 -26.01 3.59 -10.32
C ARG A 124 -26.76 4.92 -10.52
N ASP A 125 -26.85 5.75 -9.49
CA ASP A 125 -27.44 7.09 -9.58
C ASP A 125 -26.57 8.10 -10.36
N GLY A 126 -25.30 7.76 -10.62
CA GLY A 126 -24.35 8.60 -11.32
C GLY A 126 -23.83 9.81 -10.52
N VAL A 127 -24.27 9.99 -9.28
CA VAL A 127 -23.97 11.14 -8.43
C VAL A 127 -23.07 10.73 -7.27
N HIS A 128 -23.45 9.69 -6.52
CA HIS A 128 -22.73 9.27 -5.34
C HIS A 128 -21.47 8.49 -5.68
N LYS A 129 -20.46 8.67 -4.84
CA LYS A 129 -19.13 8.11 -5.02
C LYS A 129 -18.60 7.58 -3.70
N THR A 130 -18.18 6.33 -3.70
CA THR A 130 -17.63 5.66 -2.52
C THR A 130 -16.24 5.11 -2.80
N ARG A 131 -15.30 5.34 -1.89
CA ARG A 131 -13.92 4.86 -2.03
C ARG A 131 -13.82 3.40 -1.60
N TYR A 132 -12.93 2.68 -2.24
CA TYR A 132 -12.58 1.30 -1.87
C TYR A 132 -11.07 1.10 -1.96
N THR A 133 -10.53 0.17 -1.17
CA THR A 133 -9.08 -0.10 -1.08
C THR A 133 -8.67 -1.45 -1.65
N GLY A 134 -9.63 -2.30 -2.03
CA GLY A 134 -9.40 -3.60 -2.64
C GLY A 134 -10.48 -4.02 -3.64
N SER A 135 -10.18 -5.05 -4.45
CA SER A 135 -11.11 -5.58 -5.46
C SER A 135 -12.33 -6.29 -4.86
N TYR A 136 -12.20 -6.84 -3.65
CA TYR A 136 -13.29 -7.48 -2.93
C TYR A 136 -14.25 -6.45 -2.34
N GLU A 137 -13.73 -5.34 -1.80
CA GLU A 137 -14.55 -4.20 -1.36
C GLU A 137 -15.35 -3.60 -2.52
N LEU A 138 -14.72 -3.42 -3.70
CA LEU A 138 -15.41 -2.95 -4.90
C LEU A 138 -16.53 -3.91 -5.31
N GLU A 139 -16.30 -5.21 -5.19
CA GLU A 139 -17.29 -6.21 -5.57
C GLU A 139 -18.47 -6.22 -4.58
N PHE A 140 -18.22 -6.06 -3.28
CA PHE A 140 -19.27 -5.88 -2.28
C PHE A 140 -20.07 -4.59 -2.50
N LEU A 141 -19.43 -3.47 -2.88
CA LEU A 141 -20.13 -2.24 -3.26
C LEU A 141 -21.08 -2.45 -4.44
N LYS A 142 -20.65 -3.19 -5.47
CA LYS A 142 -21.50 -3.51 -6.62
C LYS A 142 -22.69 -4.38 -6.22
N PHE A 143 -22.48 -5.34 -5.32
CA PHE A 143 -23.56 -6.17 -4.80
C PHE A 143 -24.59 -5.33 -4.04
N LEU A 144 -24.15 -4.42 -3.16
CA LEU A 144 -25.05 -3.50 -2.45
C LEU A 144 -25.84 -2.60 -3.41
N ASP A 145 -25.16 -2.03 -4.41
CA ASP A 145 -25.75 -1.09 -5.37
C ASP A 145 -26.69 -1.79 -6.38
N CYS A 146 -26.18 -2.78 -7.11
CA CYS A 146 -26.84 -3.36 -8.27
C CYS A 146 -27.80 -4.51 -7.92
N ASP A 147 -27.48 -5.32 -6.91
CA ASP A 147 -28.28 -6.51 -6.58
C ASP A 147 -29.25 -6.21 -5.42
N MET A 148 -28.76 -5.54 -4.38
CA MET A 148 -29.54 -5.25 -3.18
C MET A 148 -30.24 -3.89 -3.21
N MET A 149 -29.91 -3.05 -4.18
CA MET A 149 -30.51 -1.74 -4.39
C MET A 149 -30.40 -0.80 -3.19
N TYR A 150 -29.30 -0.85 -2.44
CA TYR A 150 -29.04 0.03 -1.28
C TYR A 150 -28.95 1.50 -1.65
N ASP A 151 -29.33 2.36 -0.70
CA ASP A 151 -29.09 3.79 -0.76
C ASP A 151 -27.60 4.08 -0.50
N PRO A 152 -26.89 4.79 -1.41
CA PRO A 152 -25.50 5.18 -1.18
C PRO A 152 -25.27 5.95 0.13
N GLU A 153 -26.25 6.72 0.61
CA GLU A 153 -26.12 7.51 1.84
C GLU A 153 -26.08 6.61 3.09
N ASP A 154 -26.59 5.37 2.99
CA ASP A 154 -26.58 4.38 4.07
C ASP A 154 -25.35 3.45 4.02
N VAL A 155 -24.35 3.76 3.19
CA VAL A 155 -23.12 2.97 3.08
C VAL A 155 -21.89 3.86 3.20
N MET A 156 -21.14 3.67 4.28
CA MET A 156 -19.90 4.40 4.54
C MET A 156 -18.69 3.49 4.31
N ALA A 157 -17.75 3.90 3.45
CA ALA A 157 -16.50 3.18 3.20
C ALA A 157 -15.29 4.13 3.06
N PRO A 158 -14.19 3.93 3.82
CA PRO A 158 -14.07 2.99 4.94
C PRO A 158 -15.03 3.35 6.09
N SER A 159 -15.18 2.46 7.08
CA SER A 159 -15.95 2.77 8.29
C SER A 159 -15.46 4.07 8.94
N PRO A 160 -16.36 4.94 9.45
CA PRO A 160 -15.95 6.13 10.19
C PRO A 160 -15.36 5.78 11.57
N HIS A 161 -15.58 4.56 12.06
CA HIS A 161 -15.17 4.15 13.39
C HIS A 161 -13.76 3.58 13.40
N THR A 162 -13.01 3.92 14.45
CA THR A 162 -11.64 3.43 14.67
C THR A 162 -11.57 2.74 16.03
N TYR A 163 -11.16 1.48 16.02
CA TYR A 163 -10.98 0.67 17.22
C TYR A 163 -9.50 0.48 17.52
N ASN A 164 -9.13 0.39 18.80
CA ASN A 164 -7.75 0.11 19.20
C ASN A 164 -7.61 -1.33 19.68
N TYR A 165 -6.53 -2.01 19.30
CA TYR A 165 -6.21 -3.36 19.76
C TYR A 165 -4.75 -3.47 20.19
N GLN A 166 -4.48 -4.34 21.17
CA GLN A 166 -3.12 -4.63 21.61
C GLN A 166 -2.58 -5.85 20.86
N PHE A 167 -1.38 -5.73 20.31
CA PHE A 167 -0.67 -6.83 19.67
C PHE A 167 0.82 -6.69 19.94
N GLU A 168 1.45 -7.74 20.48
CA GLU A 168 2.89 -7.76 20.80
C GLU A 168 3.37 -6.56 21.63
N GLY A 169 2.56 -6.15 22.61
CA GLY A 169 2.89 -5.03 23.51
C GLY A 169 2.77 -3.64 22.88
N LYS A 170 2.17 -3.53 21.70
CA LYS A 170 1.92 -2.26 21.00
C LYS A 170 0.43 -2.06 20.75
N THR A 171 -0.01 -0.81 20.88
CA THR A 171 -1.33 -0.38 20.46
C THR A 171 -1.36 -0.22 18.94
N HIS A 172 -2.31 -0.88 18.31
CA HIS A 172 -2.65 -0.76 16.91
C HIS A 172 -4.08 -0.22 16.77
N PHE A 173 -4.39 0.34 15.61
CA PHE A 173 -5.75 0.74 15.26
C PHE A 173 -6.32 -0.17 14.17
N TYR A 174 -7.64 -0.30 14.17
CA TYR A 174 -8.43 -1.09 13.23
C TYR A 174 -9.64 -0.26 12.79
N ILE A 175 -9.84 -0.18 11.49
CA ILE A 175 -10.96 0.50 10.85
C ILE A 175 -11.60 -0.55 9.94
N PRO A 176 -12.86 -0.95 10.18
CA PRO A 176 -13.57 -1.86 9.30
C PRO A 176 -13.77 -1.29 7.89
N ASP A 177 -14.02 -2.17 6.92
CA ASP A 177 -14.16 -1.77 5.53
C ASP A 177 -15.44 -0.97 5.26
N PHE A 178 -16.57 -1.34 5.88
CA PHE A 178 -17.84 -0.61 5.73
C PHE A 178 -18.58 -0.44 7.04
N PHE A 179 -19.36 0.65 7.12
CA PHE A 179 -20.40 0.83 8.11
C PHE A 179 -21.75 1.10 7.43
N ILE A 180 -22.79 0.38 7.85
CA ILE A 180 -24.17 0.55 7.36
C ILE A 180 -25.02 1.09 8.54
N PRO A 181 -25.30 2.40 8.59
CA PRO A 181 -25.97 3.04 9.72
C PRO A 181 -27.35 2.47 10.04
N SER A 182 -28.19 2.22 9.04
CA SER A 182 -29.56 1.70 9.25
C SER A 182 -29.59 0.35 9.95
N LEU A 183 -28.53 -0.44 9.78
CA LEU A 183 -28.36 -1.76 10.40
C LEU A 183 -27.46 -1.73 11.62
N ASN A 184 -26.89 -0.57 11.97
CA ASN A 184 -25.87 -0.40 12.98
C ASN A 184 -24.74 -1.46 12.84
N LEU A 185 -24.28 -1.66 11.61
CA LEU A 185 -23.47 -2.82 11.20
C LEU A 185 -22.08 -2.40 10.71
N GLU A 186 -21.06 -3.00 11.31
CA GLU A 186 -19.69 -3.01 10.80
C GLU A 186 -19.46 -4.23 9.90
N VAL A 187 -18.90 -4.01 8.72
CA VAL A 187 -18.57 -5.06 7.75
C VAL A 187 -17.08 -5.06 7.48
N GLU A 188 -16.46 -6.22 7.64
CA GLU A 188 -15.07 -6.48 7.21
C GLU A 188 -15.08 -7.41 6.00
N ILE A 189 -14.36 -7.05 4.95
CA ILE A 189 -14.17 -7.82 3.73
C ILE A 189 -12.79 -8.48 3.75
N LYS A 190 -12.75 -9.80 3.51
CA LYS A 190 -11.48 -10.54 3.43
C LYS A 190 -11.36 -11.39 2.17
N ASP A 191 -10.15 -11.36 1.61
CA ASP A 191 -9.69 -12.30 0.62
C ASP A 191 -9.09 -13.55 1.28
N GLY A 192 -9.11 -14.68 0.57
CA GLY A 192 -8.27 -15.84 0.93
C GLY A 192 -8.92 -16.89 1.84
N GLY A 193 -10.23 -17.13 1.73
CA GLY A 193 -10.89 -18.31 2.33
C GLY A 193 -10.25 -19.61 1.84
N ASP A 194 -10.65 -20.12 0.67
CA ASP A 194 -10.14 -21.38 0.11
C ASP A 194 -8.71 -21.32 -0.47
N ASN A 195 -8.12 -20.13 -0.59
CA ASN A 195 -6.76 -19.97 -1.11
C ASN A 195 -5.94 -18.96 -0.30
N PRO A 196 -5.61 -19.28 0.96
CA PRO A 196 -4.84 -18.40 1.82
C PRO A 196 -3.41 -18.26 1.31
N ASN A 197 -2.79 -17.11 1.56
CA ASN A 197 -1.36 -16.93 1.31
C ASN A 197 -0.57 -17.90 2.21
N ASN A 198 0.04 -18.93 1.63
CA ASN A 198 0.69 -20.03 2.36
C ASN A 198 2.08 -19.71 2.90
N HIS A 199 2.54 -18.46 2.77
CA HIS A 199 3.81 -18.07 3.37
C HIS A 199 3.70 -18.08 4.91
N TRP A 200 4.37 -19.02 5.56
CA TRP A 200 4.25 -19.30 7.00
C TRP A 200 4.42 -18.07 7.91
N LYS A 201 5.38 -17.17 7.62
CA LYS A 201 5.54 -15.91 8.39
C LYS A 201 4.35 -14.96 8.27
N ILE A 202 3.67 -14.97 7.14
CA ILE A 202 2.49 -14.14 6.86
C ILE A 202 1.30 -14.76 7.60
N GLN A 203 1.10 -16.07 7.49
CA GLN A 203 0.02 -16.75 8.21
C GLN A 203 0.14 -16.62 9.73
N GLU A 204 1.35 -16.76 10.28
CA GLU A 204 1.51 -16.75 11.73
C GLU A 204 1.23 -15.37 12.35
N VAL A 205 1.62 -14.29 11.67
CA VAL A 205 1.42 -12.92 12.18
C VAL A 205 0.03 -12.40 11.81
N ASP A 206 -0.40 -12.58 10.56
CA ASP A 206 -1.67 -12.01 10.09
C ASP A 206 -2.86 -12.71 10.72
N LYS A 207 -2.86 -14.05 10.86
CA LYS A 207 -3.96 -14.75 11.56
C LYS A 207 -4.09 -14.31 13.02
N LYS A 208 -2.97 -14.08 13.71
CA LYS A 208 -3.00 -13.59 15.11
C LYS A 208 -3.52 -12.15 15.19
N LYS A 209 -3.14 -11.28 14.23
CA LYS A 209 -3.67 -9.90 14.15
C LYS A 209 -5.15 -9.87 13.80
N GLU A 210 -5.60 -10.69 12.85
CA GLU A 210 -7.00 -10.80 12.47
C GLU A 210 -7.85 -11.29 13.65
N ARG A 211 -7.38 -12.31 14.38
CA ARG A 211 -8.03 -12.73 15.63
C ARG A 211 -8.08 -11.61 16.66
N ALA A 212 -7.03 -10.79 16.78
CA ALA A 212 -7.03 -9.65 17.69
C ALA A 212 -8.07 -8.58 17.30
N LYS A 213 -8.26 -8.33 16.00
CA LYS A 213 -9.33 -7.45 15.50
C LYS A 213 -10.72 -8.01 15.81
N ASP A 214 -10.94 -9.30 15.57
CA ASP A 214 -12.22 -9.95 15.87
C ASP A 214 -12.55 -9.89 17.36
N LEU A 215 -11.55 -10.09 18.23
CA LEU A 215 -11.73 -9.96 19.68
C LEU A 215 -12.11 -8.53 20.07
N VAL A 216 -11.56 -7.53 19.40
CA VAL A 216 -11.95 -6.13 19.62
C VAL A 216 -13.39 -5.89 19.16
N MET A 217 -13.81 -6.40 18.00
CA MET A 217 -15.21 -6.29 17.58
C MET A 217 -16.14 -7.05 18.53
N GLN A 218 -15.71 -8.22 19.02
CA GLN A 218 -16.45 -8.98 20.01
C GLN A 218 -16.57 -8.24 21.35
N SER A 219 -15.55 -7.48 21.75
CA SER A 219 -15.63 -6.62 22.94
C SER A 219 -16.60 -5.45 22.76
N ASN A 220 -16.76 -4.99 21.51
CA ASN A 220 -17.69 -3.92 21.11
C ASN A 220 -19.07 -4.43 20.69
N LYS A 221 -19.35 -5.74 20.82
CA LYS A 221 -20.61 -6.37 20.41
C LYS A 221 -21.87 -5.85 21.12
N LYS A 222 -21.75 -4.95 22.09
CA LYS A 222 -22.90 -4.29 22.72
C LYS A 222 -23.31 -3.02 21.99
N LEU A 223 -22.42 -2.49 21.15
CA LEU A 223 -22.58 -1.21 20.47
C LEU A 223 -22.92 -1.39 18.99
N PHE A 224 -22.34 -2.40 18.34
CA PHE A 224 -22.46 -2.61 16.91
C PHE A 224 -22.76 -4.07 16.58
N ASN A 225 -23.52 -4.27 15.50
CA ASN A 225 -23.53 -5.53 14.78
C ASN A 225 -22.22 -5.67 14.00
N TYR A 226 -21.76 -6.90 13.78
CA TYR A 226 -20.53 -7.15 13.03
C TYR A 226 -20.66 -8.39 12.17
N ILE A 227 -20.23 -8.26 10.92
CA ILE A 227 -20.07 -9.38 9.99
C ILE A 227 -18.71 -9.29 9.31
N LYS A 228 -18.09 -10.45 9.10
CA LYS A 228 -16.95 -10.58 8.20
C LYS A 228 -17.34 -11.40 6.98
N VAL A 229 -17.24 -10.81 5.80
CA VAL A 229 -17.52 -11.47 4.52
C VAL A 229 -16.20 -11.90 3.89
N THR A 230 -16.01 -13.21 3.77
CA THR A 230 -14.82 -13.83 3.17
C THR A 230 -15.13 -14.29 1.76
N ASN A 231 -14.20 -14.17 0.82
CA ASN A 231 -14.32 -14.78 -0.51
C ASN A 231 -15.54 -14.35 -1.35
N LYS A 232 -16.08 -13.14 -1.11
CA LYS A 232 -17.31 -12.65 -1.77
C LYS A 232 -18.53 -13.51 -1.46
N ASP A 233 -18.53 -14.15 -0.28
CA ASP A 233 -19.66 -14.94 0.20
C ASP A 233 -20.83 -14.03 0.60
N HIS A 234 -21.57 -13.57 -0.41
CA HIS A 234 -22.76 -12.75 -0.22
C HIS A 234 -23.87 -13.50 0.52
N ASP A 235 -23.87 -14.84 0.50
CA ASP A 235 -24.84 -15.64 1.27
C ASP A 235 -24.73 -15.35 2.76
N LYS A 236 -23.50 -15.12 3.27
CA LYS A 236 -23.30 -14.76 4.68
C LYS A 236 -23.96 -13.42 5.00
N PHE A 237 -23.87 -12.44 4.11
CA PHE A 237 -24.53 -11.15 4.27
C PHE A 237 -26.06 -11.28 4.18
N LEU A 238 -26.57 -12.07 3.25
CA LEU A 238 -28.01 -12.35 3.15
C LEU A 238 -28.54 -13.06 4.42
N ARG A 239 -27.81 -14.03 4.96
CA ARG A 239 -28.14 -14.69 6.24
C ARG A 239 -28.16 -13.69 7.39
N TYR A 240 -27.21 -12.76 7.43
CA TYR A 240 -27.23 -11.68 8.40
C TYR A 240 -28.54 -10.87 8.30
N LEU A 241 -28.94 -10.46 7.10
CA LEU A 241 -30.18 -9.70 6.90
C LEU A 241 -31.43 -10.48 7.34
N MET A 242 -31.46 -11.80 7.09
CA MET A 242 -32.55 -12.66 7.57
C MET A 242 -32.62 -12.68 9.11
N VAL A 243 -31.48 -12.82 9.79
CA VAL A 243 -31.42 -12.78 11.27
C VAL A 243 -31.78 -11.40 11.80
N ALA A 244 -31.29 -10.32 11.17
CA ALA A 244 -31.60 -8.95 11.55
C ALA A 244 -33.10 -8.67 11.43
N LYS A 245 -33.72 -9.10 10.33
CA LYS A 245 -35.17 -9.00 10.14
C LYS A 245 -35.95 -9.78 11.20
N GLN A 246 -35.53 -11.02 11.48
CA GLN A 246 -36.19 -11.84 12.50
C GLN A 246 -36.11 -11.17 13.88
N ARG A 247 -34.92 -10.72 14.30
CA ARG A 247 -34.74 -10.02 15.58
C ARG A 247 -35.53 -8.73 15.66
N PHE A 248 -35.60 -7.97 14.58
CA PHE A 248 -36.43 -6.77 14.51
C PHE A 248 -37.91 -7.09 14.76
N LEU A 249 -38.44 -8.17 14.16
CA LEU A 249 -39.82 -8.61 14.35
C LEU A 249 -40.08 -9.14 15.77
N GLU A 250 -39.07 -9.73 16.41
CA GLU A 250 -39.12 -10.24 17.78
C GLU A 250 -38.81 -9.16 18.84
N GLU A 251 -38.58 -7.91 18.41
CA GLU A 251 -38.11 -6.80 19.26
C GLU A 251 -36.80 -7.10 20.02
N ASP A 252 -36.02 -8.08 19.55
CA ASP A 252 -34.72 -8.42 20.10
C ASP A 252 -33.66 -7.42 19.63
N LYS A 253 -33.17 -6.60 20.56
CA LYS A 253 -32.11 -5.61 20.33
C LYS A 253 -30.70 -6.19 20.53
N SER A 254 -30.58 -7.50 20.73
CA SER A 254 -29.27 -8.14 20.89
C SER A 254 -28.46 -7.97 19.61
N PRO A 255 -27.17 -7.57 19.70
CA PRO A 255 -26.37 -7.41 18.51
C PRO A 255 -26.00 -8.75 17.86
N ILE A 256 -25.88 -8.73 16.54
CA ILE A 256 -25.56 -9.88 15.70
C ILE A 256 -24.06 -9.87 15.43
N PHE A 257 -23.41 -11.01 15.68
CA PHE A 257 -21.97 -11.17 15.51
C PHE A 257 -21.68 -12.40 14.64
N MET A 258 -21.17 -12.17 13.43
CA MET A 258 -20.88 -13.20 12.42
C MET A 258 -19.45 -13.04 11.86
N PRO A 259 -18.41 -13.35 12.66
CA PRO A 259 -17.00 -13.17 12.30
C PRO A 259 -16.51 -14.15 11.23
#